data_AF-D1JS34-F1
#
_entry.id   AF-D1JS34-F1
#
_cell.length_a   1.000
_cell.length_b   1.000
_cell.length_c   1.000
_cell.angle_alpha   90.00
_cell.angle_beta   90.00
_cell.angle_gamma   90.00
#
_symmetry.space_group_name_H-M   'P 1'
#
loop_
_entity.id
_entity.type
_entity.pdbx_description
1 polymer ?
#
loop_
_entity_poly.entity_id
_entity_poly.type
_entity_poly.pdbx_seq_one_letter_code
_entity_poly.pdbx_strand_id
1 'polypeptide(L)' 'MKHYECLKLLITLYQDGAMGIKKETSQVALARYIDDKKLLGNIRNGIFIPLKFSTILKETNTIWNEMLRDKSIGIK' A
#
# COMPACT_ATOMS: atom_id res chain seq x y z
N MET A 1 2.81 12.40 8.08
CA MET A 1 3.10 11.62 6.85
C MET A 1 1.89 11.67 5.93
N LYS A 2 2.10 11.88 4.63
CA LYS A 2 1.04 11.65 3.63
C LYS A 2 0.81 10.13 3.55
N HIS A 3 -0.44 9.68 3.49
CA HIS A 3 -0.82 8.25 3.44
C HIS A 3 -0.03 7.46 2.38
N TYR A 4 0.38 8.13 1.30
CA TYR A 4 1.24 7.62 0.23
C TYR A 4 2.57 7.04 0.72
N GLU A 5 3.29 7.76 1.58
CA GLU A 5 4.60 7.31 2.10
C GLU A 5 4.44 6.11 3.04
N CYS A 6 3.37 6.11 3.85
CA CYS A 6 3.03 4.96 4.69
C CYS A 6 2.71 3.72 3.84
N LEU A 7 1.94 3.88 2.76
CA LEU A 7 1.64 2.79 1.83
C LEU A 7 2.91 2.26 1.16
N LYS A 8 3.80 3.15 0.72
CA LYS A 8 5.08 2.76 0.12
C LYS A 8 5.93 1.93 1.09
N LEU A 9 6.03 2.35 2.36
CA LEU A 9 6.74 1.58 3.40
C LEU A 9 6.08 0.21 3.63
N LEU A 10 4.75 0.16 3.76
CA LEU A 10 4.02 -1.10 3.97
C LEU A 10 4.21 -2.07 2.79
N ILE A 11 4.21 -1.57 1.56
CA ILE A 11 4.47 -2.36 0.36
C ILE A 11 5.91 -2.90 0.37
N THR A 12 6.91 -2.08 0.69
CA THR A 12 8.31 -2.52 0.81
C THR A 12 8.44 -3.63 1.85
N LEU A 13 7.91 -3.42 3.06
CA LEU A 13 7.96 -4.42 4.13
C LEU A 13 7.25 -5.73 3.75
N TYR A 14 6.12 -5.64 3.05
CA TYR A 14 5.40 -6.81 2.56
C TYR A 14 6.23 -7.56 1.50
N GLN A 15 6.85 -6.86 0.55
CA GLN A 15 7.72 -7.44 -0.47
C GLN A 15 8.97 -8.11 0.13
N ASP A 16 9.58 -7.48 1.13
CA ASP A 16 10.84 -7.96 1.75
C ASP A 16 10.59 -9.09 2.76
N GLY A 17 9.45 -9.07 3.46
CA GLY A 17 9.17 -9.95 4.58
C GLY A 17 8.34 -11.20 4.27
N ALA A 18 7.42 -11.19 3.29
CA ALA A 18 6.51 -12.31 3.09
C ALA A 18 5.90 -12.41 1.67
N MET A 19 5.97 -13.61 1.09
CA MET A 19 5.15 -14.12 -0.03
C MET A 19 5.55 -13.81 -1.48
N GLY A 20 6.59 -13.00 -1.74
CA GLY A 20 7.11 -12.80 -3.10
C GLY A 20 6.19 -12.00 -4.03
N ILE A 21 6.60 -11.82 -5.29
CA ILE A 21 6.06 -10.82 -6.23
C ILE A 21 4.75 -11.28 -6.93
N LYS A 22 3.96 -12.20 -6.35
CA LYS A 22 2.65 -12.54 -6.92
C LYS A 22 1.69 -11.37 -6.71
N LYS A 23 1.68 -10.48 -7.71
CA LYS A 23 1.16 -9.12 -7.68
C LYS A 23 -0.29 -9.02 -7.22
N GLU A 24 -1.20 -9.76 -7.85
CA GLU A 24 -2.63 -9.59 -7.64
C GLU A 24 -3.09 -10.06 -6.26
N THR A 25 -2.67 -11.25 -5.83
CA THR A 25 -3.04 -11.80 -4.51
C THR A 25 -2.40 -11.01 -3.38
N SER A 26 -1.17 -10.53 -3.57
CA SER A 26 -0.43 -9.76 -2.56
C SER A 26 -0.98 -8.35 -2.37
N GLN A 27 -1.31 -7.64 -3.45
CA GLN A 27 -1.88 -6.30 -3.38
C GLN A 27 -3.24 -6.30 -2.68
N VAL A 28 -4.11 -7.25 -3.02
CA VAL A 28 -5.44 -7.39 -2.41
C VAL A 28 -5.33 -7.78 -0.93
N ALA A 29 -4.43 -8.72 -0.58
CA ALA A 29 -4.22 -9.12 0.80
C ALA A 29 -3.73 -7.95 1.67
N LEU A 30 -2.75 -7.17 1.17
CA LEU A 30 -2.26 -5.98 1.88
C LEU A 30 -3.36 -4.92 2.03
N ALA A 31 -4.13 -4.65 0.97
CA ALA A 31 -5.22 -3.69 1.03
C ALA A 31 -6.31 -4.10 2.04
N ARG A 32 -6.65 -5.40 2.11
CA ARG A 32 -7.59 -5.94 3.10
C ARG A 32 -7.07 -5.78 4.52
N TYR A 33 -5.79 -6.11 4.76
CA TYR A 33 -5.19 -5.94 6.08
C TYR A 33 -5.24 -4.48 6.57
N ILE A 34 -4.93 -3.52 5.69
CA ILE A 34 -4.98 -2.10 6.01
C ILE A 34 -6.41 -1.64 6.34
N ASP A 35 -7.41 -2.12 5.59
CA ASP A 35 -8.83 -1.80 5.80
C ASP A 35 -9.36 -2.41 7.10
N ASP A 36 -9.13 -3.72 7.32
CA ASP A 36 -9.55 -4.46 8.51
C ASP A 36 -9.00 -3.85 9.79
N LYS A 37 -7.73 -3.41 9.75
CA LYS A 37 -7.04 -2.79 10.88
C LYS A 37 -7.20 -1.27 10.95
N LYS A 38 -7.89 -0.65 9.97
CA LYS A 38 -8.11 0.79 9.87
C LYS A 38 -6.81 1.60 10.00
N LEU A 39 -5.72 1.13 9.39
CA LEU A 39 -4.38 1.68 9.60
C LEU A 39 -4.18 3.05 8.95
N LEU A 40 -4.94 3.34 7.90
CA LEU A 40 -4.83 4.56 7.12
C LEU A 40 -6.15 5.31 7.11
N GLY A 41 -6.07 6.62 7.27
CA GLY A 41 -7.23 7.50 7.36
C GLY A 41 -6.82 8.96 7.41
N ASN A 42 -7.81 9.82 7.40
CA ASN A 42 -7.63 11.26 7.53
C ASN A 42 -8.21 11.72 8.86
N ILE A 43 -7.60 12.75 9.45
CA ILE A 43 -8.20 13.44 10.59
C ILE A 43 -9.11 14.54 10.04
N ARG A 44 -10.38 14.53 10.42
CA ARG A 44 -11.33 15.63 10.16
C ARG A 44 -11.93 16.07 11.48
N ASN A 45 -11.77 17.34 11.82
CA ASN A 45 -12.25 17.91 13.09
C ASN A 45 -11.84 17.09 14.32
N GLY A 46 -10.58 16.61 14.35
CA GLY A 46 -10.06 15.78 15.45
C GLY A 46 -10.50 14.31 15.42
N ILE A 47 -11.37 13.91 14.49
CA ILE A 47 -11.86 12.53 14.36
C ILE A 47 -11.08 11.81 13.26
N PHE A 48 -10.58 10.61 13.58
CA PHE A 48 -9.97 9.72 12.60
C PHE A 48 -11.04 9.05 11.74
N ILE A 49 -10.95 9.25 10.43
CA ILE A 49 -11.83 8.65 9.42
C ILE A 49 -10.98 7.71 8.56
N PRO A 50 -11.18 6.39 8.66
CA PRO A 50 -10.45 5.41 7.86
C PRO A 50 -10.66 5.64 6.36
N LEU A 51 -9.62 5.32 5.57
CA LEU A 51 -9.77 5.23 4.13
C LEU A 51 -10.68 4.05 3.77
N LYS A 52 -11.40 4.17 2.65
CA LYS A 52 -12.18 3.07 2.10
C LYS A 52 -11.26 2.03 1.47
N PHE A 53 -11.60 0.75 1.58
CA PHE A 53 -10.94 -0.34 0.86
C PHE A 53 -10.63 -0.03 -0.61
N SER A 54 -11.60 0.52 -1.36
CA SER A 54 -11.41 0.87 -2.78
C SER A 54 -10.28 1.89 -3.01
N THR A 55 -10.14 2.85 -2.10
CA THR A 55 -9.06 3.85 -2.14
C THR A 55 -7.73 3.19 -1.82
N ILE A 56 -7.68 2.40 -0.75
CA ILE A 56 -6.48 1.67 -0.32
C ILE A 56 -5.99 0.75 -1.45
N LEU A 57 -6.88 -0.03 -2.06
CA LEU A 57 -6.54 -0.96 -3.15
C LEU A 57 -6.00 -0.21 -4.38
N LYS A 58 -6.67 0.89 -4.78
CA LYS A 58 -6.23 1.71 -5.91
C LYS A 58 -4.83 2.26 -5.69
N GLU A 59 -4.58 2.86 -4.52
CA GLU A 59 -3.29 3.46 -4.20
C GLU A 59 -2.19 2.40 -4.06
N THR A 60 -2.50 1.25 -3.42
CA THR A 60 -1.60 0.10 -3.32
C THR A 60 -1.16 -0.38 -4.70
N ASN A 61 -2.10 -0.52 -5.63
CA ASN A 61 -1.82 -0.95 -7.01
C ASN A 61 -0.95 0.06 -7.76
N THR A 62 -1.24 1.36 -7.62
CA THR A 62 -0.44 2.43 -8.25
C THR A 62 1.00 2.39 -7.75
N ILE A 63 1.20 2.45 -6.42
CA ILE A 63 2.53 2.51 -5.81
C ILE A 63 3.33 1.25 -6.14
N TRP A 64 2.71 0.08 -6.04
CA TRP A 64 3.38 -1.18 -6.37
C TRP A 64 3.88 -1.20 -7.82
N ASN A 65 3.06 -0.73 -8.77
CA ASN A 65 3.45 -0.65 -10.18
C ASN A 65 4.56 0.36 -10.44
N GLU A 66 4.58 1.48 -9.72
CA GLU A 66 5.68 2.46 -9.78
C GLU A 66 6.97 1.84 -9.26
N MET A 67 6.93 1.19 -8.10
CA MET A 67 8.11 0.53 -7.51
C MET A 67 8.66 -0.60 -8.39
N LEU A 68 7.82 -1.36 -9.09
CA LEU A 68 8.27 -2.36 -10.07
C LEU A 68 8.95 -1.71 -11.28
N ARG A 69 8.43 -0.58 -11.77
CA ARG A 69 9.07 0.17 -12.85
C ARG A 69 10.43 0.69 -12.41
N ASP A 70 10.52 1.31 -11.25
CA ASP A 70 11.78 1.82 -10.70
C ASP A 70 12.84 0.71 -10.57
N LYS A 71 12.45 -0.47 -10.04
CA LYS A 71 13.33 -1.64 -9.98
C LYS A 71 13.76 -2.14 -11.37
N SER A 72 12.90 -2.06 -12.38
CA SER A 72 13.24 -2.48 -13.76
C SER A 72 14.18 -1.51 -14.49
N ILE A 73 14.15 -0.22 -14.12
CA ILE A 73 15.02 0.81 -14.71
C ILE A 73 16.37 0.87 -13.97
N GLY A 74 16.42 0.37 -12.73
CA GLY A 74 17.63 0.22 -11.91
C GLY A 74 18.60 -0.88 -12.34
N ILE A 75 18.50 -1.41 -13.57
CA ILE A 75 19.56 -2.23 -14.18
C ILE A 75 20.71 -1.28 -14.56
N LYS A 76 21.62 -1.03 -13.62
CA LYS A 76 23.00 -0.59 -13.86
C LYS A 76 23.93 -1.28 -12.88
#